data_AF-A0A3S1YG53-F1
#
_entry.id   AF-A0A3S1YG53-F1
#
_cell.length_a   1.000
_cell.length_b   1.000
_cell.length_c   1.000
_cell.angle_alpha   90.00
_cell.angle_beta   90.00
_cell.angle_gamma   90.00
#
_symmetry.space_group_name_H-M   'P 1'
#
loop_
_entity.id
_entity.type
_entity.pdbx_description
1 polymer ?
#
loop_
_entity_poly.entity_id
_entity_poly.type
_entity_poly.pdbx_seq_one_letter_code
_entity_poly.pdbx_strand_id
1 'polypeptide(L)'
;GVGQRGLSALAGATYATRTIAADRAIHKAFSGSVESFMQRRGASAIISRGRALKKANAAMFANIESTYGVPPGVLLAIWGMETGFGASMGNQNTVSAIVTLAYDCRRPDYFKPHAIAALKLVDRGALSASSVGAMHGE
;
A
#
# COMPACT_ATOMS: atom_id res chain seq x y z
N GLY A 1 14.10 16.97 12.24
CA GLY A 1 13.38 16.73 10.97
C GLY A 1 12.19 15.83 11.22
N VAL A 2 12.46 14.60 11.67
CA VAL A 2 11.51 13.81 12.46
C VAL A 2 11.42 14.43 13.86
N GLY A 3 10.23 14.46 14.45
CA GLY A 3 9.91 14.94 15.79
C GLY A 3 9.69 13.82 16.79
N GLN A 4 9.20 14.15 17.98
CA GLN A 4 9.17 13.21 19.10
C GLN A 4 8.24 12.02 18.86
N ARG A 5 7.09 12.20 18.19
CA ARG A 5 6.14 11.11 17.94
C ARG A 5 6.73 10.08 16.97
N GLY A 6 7.37 10.56 15.91
CA GLY A 6 8.09 9.72 14.96
C GLY A 6 9.26 9.00 15.64
N LEU A 7 10.07 9.69 16.45
CA LEU A 7 11.17 9.04 17.19
C LEU A 7 10.67 7.97 18.17
N SER A 8 9.56 8.21 18.88
CA SER A 8 8.94 7.20 19.74
C SER A 8 8.42 5.99 18.94
N ALA A 9 7.82 6.22 17.77
CA ALA A 9 7.39 5.13 16.89
C ALA A 9 8.57 4.33 16.35
N LEU A 10 9.69 4.99 16.03
CA LEU A 10 10.94 4.31 15.65
C LEU A 10 11.49 3.45 16.80
N ALA A 11 11.53 3.98 18.02
CA ALA A 11 11.99 3.24 19.19
C ALA A 11 11.10 2.02 19.51
N GLY A 12 9.81 2.08 19.19
CA GLY A 12 8.87 0.96 19.33
C GLY A 12 8.82 0.01 18.13
N ALA A 13 9.55 0.30 17.04
CA ALA A 13 9.54 -0.53 15.84
C ALA A 13 10.20 -1.89 16.10
N THR A 14 9.64 -2.93 15.50
CA THR A 14 10.11 -4.32 15.61
C THR A 14 10.53 -4.86 14.25
N TYR A 15 11.50 -5.77 14.24
CA TYR A 15 11.98 -6.35 12.99
C TYR A 15 10.89 -7.17 12.29
N ALA A 16 10.50 -6.75 11.09
CA ALA A 16 9.39 -7.33 10.34
C ALA A 16 9.84 -8.50 9.45
N THR A 17 9.94 -9.70 10.01
CA THR A 17 10.39 -10.90 9.28
C THR A 17 9.52 -11.24 8.07
N ARG A 18 8.20 -11.05 8.17
CA ARG A 18 7.26 -11.27 7.05
C ARG A 18 7.49 -10.31 5.89
N THR A 19 7.83 -9.06 6.19
CA THR A 19 8.20 -8.05 5.18
C THR A 19 9.42 -8.50 4.40
N ILE A 20 10.44 -9.00 5.08
CA ILE A 20 11.66 -9.51 4.44
C ILE A 20 11.38 -10.75 3.58
N ALA A 21 10.57 -11.67 4.07
CA ALA A 21 10.17 -12.85 3.29
C ALA A 21 9.42 -12.45 2.02
N ALA A 22 8.49 -11.50 2.11
CA ALA A 22 7.72 -11.00 0.98
C ALA A 22 8.61 -10.26 -0.04
N ASP A 23 9.48 -9.37 0.44
CA ASP A 23 10.44 -8.63 -0.39
C ASP A 23 11.30 -9.60 -1.22
N ARG A 24 11.84 -10.66 -0.61
CA ARG A 24 12.67 -11.65 -1.31
C ARG A 24 11.88 -12.54 -2.27
N ALA A 25 10.56 -12.61 -2.17
CA ALA A 25 9.69 -13.47 -2.98
C ALA A 25 9.13 -12.81 -4.26
N ILE A 26 9.51 -11.56 -4.58
CA ILE A 26 8.94 -10.73 -5.67
C ILE A 26 8.88 -11.44 -7.04
N HIS A 27 9.82 -12.33 -7.37
CA HIS A 27 9.87 -12.99 -8.68
C HIS A 27 8.65 -13.87 -9.00
N LYS A 28 7.89 -14.32 -7.99
CA LYS A 28 6.70 -15.17 -8.20
C LYS A 28 5.45 -14.37 -8.57
N ALA A 29 5.40 -13.08 -8.26
CA ALA A 29 4.17 -12.29 -8.41
C ALA A 29 3.81 -12.01 -9.89
N PHE A 30 4.81 -11.98 -10.78
CA PHE A 30 4.66 -11.56 -12.17
C PHE A 30 4.98 -12.65 -13.21
N SER A 31 5.00 -13.92 -12.81
CA SER A 31 5.27 -15.03 -13.73
C SER A 31 4.01 -15.53 -14.45
N GLY A 32 4.16 -16.15 -15.62
CA GLY A 32 3.05 -16.73 -16.39
C GLY A 32 2.36 -15.76 -17.37
N SER A 33 1.22 -16.17 -17.92
CA SER A 33 0.45 -15.36 -18.89
C SER A 33 -0.33 -14.24 -18.22
N VAL A 34 -0.70 -13.21 -19.00
CA VAL A 34 -1.57 -12.11 -18.55
C VAL A 34 -2.89 -12.64 -17.98
N GLU A 35 -3.48 -13.65 -18.62
CA GLU A 35 -4.73 -14.24 -18.16
C GLU A 35 -4.56 -14.94 -16.80
N SER A 36 -3.47 -15.68 -16.63
CA SER A 36 -3.16 -16.32 -15.33
C SER A 36 -2.90 -15.27 -14.24
N PHE A 37 -2.23 -14.16 -14.58
CA PHE A 37 -2.06 -13.02 -13.67
C PHE A 37 -3.41 -12.39 -13.28
N MET A 38 -4.28 -12.12 -14.26
CA MET A 38 -5.60 -11.54 -14.02
C MET A 38 -6.47 -12.45 -13.14
N GLN A 39 -6.41 -13.76 -13.34
CA GLN A 39 -7.11 -14.73 -12.50
C GLN A 39 -6.57 -14.70 -11.06
N ARG A 40 -5.24 -14.75 -10.87
CA ARG A 40 -4.62 -14.66 -9.53
C ARG A 40 -4.94 -13.36 -8.80
N ARG A 41 -5.05 -12.24 -9.52
CA ARG A 41 -5.42 -10.93 -8.95
C ARG A 41 -6.92 -10.73 -8.78
N GLY A 42 -7.75 -11.72 -9.11
CA GLY A 42 -9.20 -11.63 -8.92
C GLY A 42 -9.88 -10.61 -9.83
N ALA A 43 -9.40 -10.45 -11.07
CA ALA A 43 -9.87 -9.42 -11.99
C ALA A 43 -11.40 -9.46 -12.22
N SER A 44 -12.01 -10.64 -12.32
CA SER A 44 -13.46 -10.78 -12.50
C SER A 44 -14.26 -10.18 -11.34
N ALA A 45 -13.82 -10.42 -10.10
CA ALA A 45 -14.43 -9.86 -8.89
C ALA A 45 -14.22 -8.35 -8.83
N ILE A 46 -13.02 -7.87 -9.15
CA ILE A 46 -12.70 -6.43 -9.21
C ILE A 46 -13.59 -5.73 -10.25
N ILE A 47 -13.72 -6.30 -11.45
CA ILE A 47 -14.54 -5.74 -12.53
C ILE A 47 -16.02 -5.68 -12.12
N SER A 48 -16.55 -6.76 -11.54
CA SER A 48 -17.95 -6.82 -11.12
C SER A 48 -18.26 -5.78 -10.05
N ARG A 49 -17.46 -5.73 -8.98
CA ARG A 49 -17.62 -4.77 -7.89
C ARG A 49 -17.31 -3.33 -8.32
N GLY A 50 -16.33 -3.13 -9.18
CA GLY A 50 -15.96 -1.83 -9.75
C GLY A 50 -17.11 -1.21 -10.54
N ARG A 51 -17.86 -2.00 -11.32
CA ARG A 51 -19.06 -1.51 -12.03
C ARG A 51 -20.15 -1.04 -11.04
N ALA A 52 -20.38 -1.80 -9.98
CA ALA A 52 -21.35 -1.43 -8.95
C ALA A 52 -20.95 -0.13 -8.24
N LEU A 53 -19.67 -0.01 -7.84
CA LEU A 53 -19.13 1.18 -7.19
C LEU A 53 -19.15 2.41 -8.11
N LYS A 54 -18.82 2.25 -9.40
CA LYS A 54 -18.91 3.33 -10.38
C LYS A 54 -20.33 3.88 -10.47
N LYS A 55 -21.33 3.00 -10.52
CA LYS A 55 -22.74 3.39 -10.59
C LYS A 55 -23.19 4.08 -9.30
N ALA A 56 -22.87 3.51 -8.15
CA ALA A 56 -23.25 4.05 -6.84
C ALA A 56 -22.61 5.43 -6.55
N ASN A 57 -21.41 5.69 -7.07
CA ASN A 57 -20.63 6.91 -6.78
C ASN A 57 -20.44 7.78 -8.04
N ALA A 58 -21.40 7.77 -8.97
CA ALA A 58 -21.25 8.43 -10.26
C ALA A 58 -20.91 9.92 -10.15
N ALA A 59 -21.55 10.66 -9.23
CA ALA A 59 -21.30 12.08 -9.03
C ALA A 59 -19.88 12.36 -8.48
N MET A 60 -19.43 11.56 -7.50
CA MET A 60 -18.06 11.65 -6.96
C MET A 60 -17.03 11.42 -8.07
N PHE A 61 -17.23 10.37 -8.87
CA PHE A 61 -16.31 10.03 -9.95
C PHE A 61 -16.31 11.07 -11.07
N ALA A 62 -17.46 11.64 -11.42
CA ALA A 62 -17.54 12.75 -12.38
C ALA A 62 -16.83 14.00 -11.86
N ASN A 63 -16.94 14.30 -10.56
CA ASN A 63 -16.22 15.42 -9.95
C ASN A 63 -14.70 15.20 -9.95
N ILE A 64 -14.24 13.99 -9.61
CA ILE A 64 -12.81 13.64 -9.65
C ILE A 64 -12.28 13.74 -11.08
N GLU A 65 -13.02 13.21 -12.07
CA GLU A 65 -12.65 13.30 -13.49
C GLU A 65 -12.58 14.76 -13.96
N SER A 66 -13.55 15.59 -13.58
CA SER A 66 -13.54 17.03 -13.92
C SER A 66 -12.40 17.79 -13.25
N THR A 67 -11.97 17.39 -12.06
CA THR A 67 -10.95 18.09 -11.27
C THR A 67 -9.54 17.67 -11.68
N TYR A 68 -9.33 16.38 -11.91
CA TYR A 68 -8.01 15.78 -12.08
C TYR A 68 -7.78 15.20 -13.49
N GLY A 69 -8.80 15.12 -14.34
CA GLY A 69 -8.70 14.54 -15.69
C GLY A 69 -8.54 13.01 -15.70
N VAL A 70 -8.78 12.34 -14.58
CA VAL A 70 -8.59 10.89 -14.45
C VAL A 70 -9.93 10.15 -14.58
N PRO A 71 -10.10 9.29 -15.60
CA PRO A 71 -11.33 8.53 -15.77
C PRO A 71 -11.59 7.56 -14.60
N PRO A 72 -12.86 7.32 -14.23
CA PRO A 72 -13.21 6.48 -13.09
C PRO A 72 -12.68 5.05 -13.17
N GLY A 73 -12.56 4.52 -14.39
CA GLY A 73 -12.07 3.16 -14.62
C GLY A 73 -10.63 2.94 -14.12
N VAL A 74 -9.76 3.95 -14.26
CA VAL A 74 -8.36 3.87 -13.81
C VAL A 74 -8.31 3.80 -12.28
N LEU A 75 -9.06 4.67 -11.60
CA LEU A 75 -9.14 4.70 -10.14
C LEU A 75 -9.70 3.40 -9.56
N LEU A 76 -10.76 2.86 -10.18
CA LEU A 76 -11.38 1.61 -9.76
C LEU A 76 -10.46 0.40 -9.98
N ALA A 77 -9.70 0.39 -11.07
CA ALA A 77 -8.71 -0.65 -11.34
C ALA A 77 -7.61 -0.65 -10.27
N ILE A 78 -7.04 0.52 -9.95
CA ILE A 78 -6.03 0.67 -8.89
C ILE A 78 -6.61 0.25 -7.55
N TRP A 79 -7.73 0.86 -7.12
CA TRP A 79 -8.30 0.58 -5.81
C TRP A 79 -8.70 -0.90 -5.63
N GLY A 80 -9.22 -1.51 -6.69
CA GLY A 80 -9.52 -2.94 -6.72
C GLY A 80 -8.27 -3.81 -6.64
N MET A 81 -7.22 -3.51 -7.42
CA MET A 81 -5.98 -4.30 -7.42
C MET A 81 -5.17 -4.17 -6.14
N GLU A 82 -5.19 -3.00 -5.50
CA GLU A 82 -4.43 -2.73 -4.27
C GLU A 82 -5.07 -3.39 -3.04
N THR A 83 -6.39 -3.23 -2.88
CA THR A 83 -7.05 -3.57 -1.59
C THR A 83 -8.35 -4.34 -1.75
N GLY A 84 -8.77 -4.67 -2.98
CA GLY A 84 -10.11 -5.21 -3.23
C GLY A 84 -11.20 -4.24 -2.79
N PHE A 85 -10.99 -2.94 -2.99
CA PHE A 85 -11.87 -1.87 -2.49
C PHE A 85 -11.97 -1.81 -0.96
N GLY A 86 -10.83 -1.94 -0.28
CA GLY A 86 -10.71 -1.91 1.19
C GLY A 86 -10.95 -3.25 1.89
N ALA A 87 -11.19 -4.34 1.15
CA ALA A 87 -11.39 -5.67 1.73
C ALA A 87 -10.12 -6.26 2.36
N SER A 88 -8.94 -5.88 1.85
CA SER A 88 -7.65 -6.34 2.36
C SER A 88 -6.65 -5.20 2.38
N MET A 89 -6.42 -4.63 3.57
CA MET A 89 -5.42 -3.56 3.80
C MET A 89 -4.07 -4.10 4.30
N GLY A 90 -3.98 -5.41 4.56
CA GLY A 90 -2.84 -6.01 5.26
C GLY A 90 -2.92 -5.84 6.78
N ASN A 91 -2.00 -6.49 7.48
CA ASN A 91 -1.95 -6.54 8.95
C ASN A 91 -0.53 -6.31 9.50
N GLN A 92 0.37 -5.81 8.64
CA GLN A 92 1.75 -5.58 9.01
C GLN A 92 1.90 -4.15 9.52
N ASN A 93 2.57 -3.96 10.65
CA ASN A 93 2.85 -2.62 11.16
C ASN A 93 3.70 -1.84 10.14
N THR A 94 3.17 -0.71 9.66
CA THR A 94 3.75 0.05 8.54
C THR A 94 5.12 0.63 8.91
N VAL A 95 5.28 1.14 10.13
CA VAL A 95 6.57 1.70 10.61
C VAL A 95 7.61 0.59 10.75
N SER A 96 7.26 -0.53 11.40
CA SER A 96 8.14 -1.70 11.50
C SER A 96 8.57 -2.21 10.12
N ALA A 97 7.64 -2.32 9.17
CA ALA A 97 7.94 -2.81 7.82
C ALA A 97 8.94 -1.90 7.10
N ILE A 98 8.66 -0.60 7.01
CA ILE A 98 9.48 0.32 6.24
C ILE A 98 10.87 0.54 6.87
N VAL A 99 10.94 0.58 8.20
CA VAL A 99 12.22 0.68 8.92
C VAL A 99 13.03 -0.61 8.76
N THR A 100 12.38 -1.77 8.77
CA THR A 100 13.03 -3.05 8.50
C THR A 100 13.64 -3.08 7.09
N LEU A 101 12.94 -2.58 6.08
CA LEU A 101 13.46 -2.50 4.71
C LEU A 101 14.58 -1.48 4.54
N ALA A 102 14.54 -0.37 5.29
CA ALA A 102 15.61 0.62 5.32
C ALA A 102 16.86 0.12 6.08
N TYR A 103 16.69 -0.85 6.98
CA TYR A 103 17.75 -1.50 7.73
C TYR A 103 18.36 -2.70 6.99
N ASP A 104 17.57 -3.45 6.22
CA ASP A 104 18.04 -4.63 5.46
C ASP A 104 19.07 -4.26 4.38
N CYS A 105 19.98 -5.19 4.09
CA CYS A 105 21.11 -4.96 3.20
C CYS A 105 20.75 -4.88 1.71
N ARG A 106 19.57 -5.35 1.30
CA ARG A 106 19.25 -5.52 -0.12
C ARG A 106 19.06 -4.20 -0.87
N ARG A 107 18.30 -3.26 -0.30
CA ARG A 107 17.95 -1.96 -0.93
C ARG A 107 17.79 -0.81 0.08
N PRO A 108 18.71 -0.63 1.04
CA PRO A 108 18.51 0.32 2.13
C PRO A 108 18.36 1.76 1.63
N ASP A 109 19.12 2.17 0.61
CA ASP A 109 19.10 3.54 0.08
C ASP A 109 17.78 3.90 -0.60
N TYR A 110 17.09 2.91 -1.17
CA TYR A 110 15.74 3.10 -1.68
C TYR A 110 14.75 3.37 -0.55
N PHE A 111 14.83 2.62 0.56
CA PHE A 111 13.84 2.67 1.63
C PHE A 111 14.10 3.72 2.71
N LYS A 112 15.33 4.18 2.90
CA LYS A 112 15.68 5.27 3.84
C LYS A 112 14.78 6.51 3.70
N PRO A 113 14.58 7.12 2.51
CA PRO A 113 13.70 8.29 2.38
C PRO A 113 12.24 7.96 2.74
N HIS A 114 11.75 6.76 2.41
CA HIS A 114 10.41 6.31 2.76
C HIS A 114 10.24 6.09 4.27
N ALA A 115 11.25 5.53 4.95
CA ALA A 115 11.24 5.38 6.41
C ALA A 115 11.19 6.75 7.10
N ILE A 116 12.01 7.72 6.66
CA ILE A 116 11.96 9.09 7.19
C ILE A 116 10.60 9.74 6.93
N ALA A 117 10.01 9.54 5.75
CA ALA A 117 8.69 10.06 5.42
C ALA A 117 7.59 9.46 6.30
N ALA A 118 7.62 8.14 6.54
CA ALA A 118 6.67 7.46 7.43
C ALA A 118 6.74 8.01 8.86
N LEU A 119 7.93 8.22 9.41
CA LEU A 119 8.09 8.82 10.74
C LEU A 119 7.57 10.27 10.79
N LYS A 120 7.78 11.05 9.73
CA LYS A 120 7.19 12.40 9.61
C LYS A 120 5.66 12.36 9.48
N LEU A 121 5.09 11.33 8.87
CA LEU A 121 3.63 11.14 8.83
C LEU A 121 3.08 10.80 10.22
N VAL A 122 3.83 10.06 11.04
CA VAL A 122 3.52 9.87 12.46
C VAL A 122 3.56 11.20 13.22
N ASP A 123 4.58 12.02 12.97
CA ASP A 123 4.65 13.37 13.57
C ASP A 123 3.49 14.27 13.16
N ARG A 124 2.89 14.06 11.99
CA ARG A 124 1.72 14.80 11.50
C ARG A 124 0.39 14.19 11.94
N GLY A 125 0.40 13.00 12.56
CA GLY A 125 -0.80 12.27 12.95
C GLY A 125 -1.53 11.58 11.79
N ALA A 126 -0.92 11.50 10.61
CA ALA A 126 -1.46 10.78 9.46
C ALA A 126 -1.24 9.25 9.58
N LEU A 127 -0.18 8.85 10.28
CA LEU A 127 0.02 7.48 10.75
C LEU A 127 0.09 7.47 12.27
N SER A 128 -0.26 6.35 12.88
CA SER A 128 0.04 6.07 14.28
C SER A 128 1.12 4.99 14.37
N ALA A 129 1.70 4.82 15.56
CA ALA A 129 2.61 3.72 15.82
C ALA A 129 1.96 2.33 15.65
N SER A 130 0.62 2.27 15.62
CA SER A 130 -0.15 1.04 15.43
C SER A 130 -0.77 0.91 14.03
N SER A 131 -0.50 1.84 13.12
CA SER A 131 -0.98 1.77 11.73
C SER A 131 -0.50 0.46 11.09
N VAL A 132 -1.44 -0.23 10.43
CA VAL A 132 -1.18 -1.46 9.70
C VAL A 132 -1.41 -1.26 8.21
N GLY A 133 -0.70 -2.05 7.44
CA GLY A 133 -0.69 -1.99 5.99
C GLY A 133 -0.22 -3.30 5.37
N ALA A 134 0.09 -3.24 4.08
CA ALA A 134 0.67 -4.34 3.34
C ALA A 134 2.08 -4.66 3.85
N MET A 135 2.55 -5.87 3.55
CA MET A 135 3.84 -6.35 4.02
C MET A 135 5.03 -5.53 3.50
N HIS A 136 4.84 -4.63 2.54
CA HIS A 136 5.90 -3.87 1.85
C HIS A 136 6.02 -2.41 2.35
N GLY A 137 5.33 -2.07 3.45
CA GLY A 137 5.39 -0.73 4.04
C GLY A 137 4.41 0.27 3.42
N GLU A 138 3.29 -0.23 2.87
CA GLU A 138 2.19 0.53 2.26
C GLU A 138 0.95 0.49 3.14
#